data_AF-A0A7W3ISI2-F1
#
_entry.id   AF-A0A7W3ISI2-F1
#
_cell.length_a   1.000
_cell.length_b   1.000
_cell.length_c   1.000
_cell.angle_alpha   90.00
_cell.angle_beta   90.00
_cell.angle_gamma   90.00
#
_symmetry.space_group_name_H-M   'P 1'
#
loop_
_entity.id
_entity.type
_entity.pdbx_description
1 polymer ?
#
loop_
_entity_poly.entity_id
_entity_poly.type
_entity_poly.pdbx_seq_one_letter_code
_entity_poly.pdbx_strand_id
1 'polypeptide(L)'
;MTGTRRSRTPVPGVAAALVALILAGCTSAPSPAGPTTAPAPSASPPTTAATPAASTANATPTVTEPTTTNTLPPPPAPSRPAASTAGDLDAAVLPVPRGWHRVVRAGGDEQGYQGNGTWVHARDARYAATDTVTIGCAAVTRDDFTDPVHALEGTYADAAGRPGIGLVLEFRTSDDAAGYLALYRRQVAACTDPDGPVLAEPITGVGSANALADHRSYPGDDRWSEIVERNGRRLTLIILADPDRRVDAEAARRILGQIT
;
A
#
# COMPACT_ATOMS: atom_id res chain seq x y z
N MET A 1 64.81 -12.23 7.94
CA MET A 1 64.52 -11.63 9.26
C MET A 1 63.10 -11.06 9.20
N THR A 2 62.06 -11.88 9.00
CA THR A 2 61.31 -12.64 10.03
C THR A 2 60.92 -11.79 11.24
N GLY A 3 59.66 -11.32 11.25
CA GLY A 3 59.09 -10.49 12.31
C GLY A 3 57.57 -10.60 12.36
N THR A 4 57.05 -11.81 12.55
CA THR A 4 55.65 -12.13 12.80
C THR A 4 55.27 -11.67 14.20
N ARG A 5 54.26 -10.78 14.35
CA ARG A 5 53.54 -10.59 15.62
C ARG A 5 52.04 -10.73 15.39
N ARG A 6 51.54 -11.91 15.78
CA ARG A 6 50.13 -12.18 16.05
C ARG A 6 49.81 -11.63 17.44
N SER A 7 48.82 -10.75 17.54
CA SER A 7 48.20 -10.38 18.81
C SER A 7 46.80 -11.00 18.85
N ARG A 8 46.66 -12.03 19.69
CA ARG A 8 45.40 -12.60 20.16
C ARG A 8 45.02 -11.92 21.46
N THR A 9 43.76 -11.54 21.64
CA THR A 9 43.02 -11.40 22.92
C THR A 9 41.57 -10.96 22.61
N PRO A 10 40.58 -11.13 23.50
CA PRO A 10 39.90 -12.39 23.80
C PRO A 10 38.37 -12.29 23.55
N VAL A 11 37.72 -13.45 23.41
CA VAL A 11 36.25 -13.59 23.46
C VAL A 11 35.80 -13.65 24.92
N PRO A 12 34.83 -12.85 25.36
CA PRO A 12 33.99 -13.19 26.50
C PRO A 12 32.63 -13.69 26.01
N GLY A 13 32.36 -14.97 26.26
CA GLY A 13 31.02 -15.51 26.28
C GLY A 13 30.34 -15.17 27.60
N VAL A 14 29.08 -14.74 27.52
CA VAL A 14 28.12 -14.65 28.63
C VAL A 14 26.77 -15.03 28.00
N ALA A 15 26.37 -16.30 28.12
CA ALA A 15 25.46 -16.83 29.14
C ALA A 15 23.99 -16.53 28.84
N ALA A 16 23.26 -17.59 28.57
CA ALA A 16 21.81 -17.64 28.39
C ALA A 16 21.08 -17.20 29.67
N ALA A 17 19.98 -16.47 29.50
CA ALA A 17 18.93 -16.36 30.49
C ALA A 17 17.57 -16.46 29.78
N LEU A 18 17.02 -17.67 29.79
CA LEU A 18 15.59 -17.91 29.67
C LEU A 18 14.90 -17.18 30.84
N VAL A 19 13.95 -16.30 30.54
CA VAL A 19 12.90 -15.93 31.51
C VAL A 19 11.57 -16.13 30.82
N ALA A 20 10.99 -17.30 31.09
CA ALA A 20 9.58 -17.56 30.94
C ALA A 20 8.85 -16.90 32.13
N LEU A 21 7.90 -16.00 31.85
CA LEU A 21 6.93 -15.57 32.83
C LEU A 21 5.57 -16.17 32.45
N ILE A 22 5.19 -17.24 33.15
CA ILE A 22 3.85 -17.84 33.15
C ILE A 22 3.25 -17.53 34.52
N LEU A 23 2.10 -16.85 34.54
CA LEU A 23 1.09 -16.78 35.61
C LEU A 23 -0.24 -16.54 34.86
N ALA A 24 -1.13 -17.53 34.66
CA ALA A 24 -2.15 -18.07 35.59
C ALA A 24 -2.94 -16.95 36.30
N GLY A 25 -4.27 -16.82 36.29
CA GLY A 25 -5.44 -17.57 35.82
C GLY A 25 -6.66 -16.63 35.97
N CYS A 26 -7.80 -16.86 35.33
CA CYS A 26 -8.93 -17.54 35.97
C CYS A 26 -9.84 -18.19 34.93
N THR A 27 -10.02 -19.49 35.13
CA THR A 27 -10.92 -20.39 34.43
C THR A 27 -12.28 -20.38 35.13
N SER A 28 -13.36 -20.30 34.36
CA SER A 28 -14.68 -20.75 34.84
C SER A 28 -15.27 -21.71 33.81
N ALA A 29 -15.37 -22.97 34.20
CA ALA A 29 -16.13 -24.05 33.55
C ALA A 29 -16.99 -24.72 34.65
N PRO A 30 -17.82 -25.73 34.31
CA PRO A 30 -19.13 -25.66 33.67
C PRO A 30 -20.23 -26.17 34.64
N SER A 31 -21.51 -26.17 34.22
CA SER A 31 -22.53 -27.00 34.89
C SER A 31 -23.55 -27.58 33.90
N PRO A 32 -23.89 -28.89 33.96
CA PRO A 32 -24.72 -29.56 32.95
C PRO A 32 -26.13 -29.99 33.42
N ALA A 33 -26.98 -30.18 32.39
CA ALA A 33 -28.05 -31.17 32.18
C ALA A 33 -29.41 -31.13 32.95
N GLY A 34 -30.49 -31.22 32.17
CA GLY A 34 -31.78 -31.83 32.55
C GLY A 34 -32.87 -31.69 31.46
N PRO A 35 -33.69 -32.73 31.15
CA PRO A 35 -34.30 -32.95 29.82
C PRO A 35 -35.83 -32.71 29.74
N THR A 36 -36.47 -33.16 28.63
CA THR A 36 -37.94 -33.46 28.42
C THR A 36 -38.63 -32.43 27.50
N THR A 37 -39.34 -32.70 26.39
CA THR A 37 -39.91 -33.89 25.72
C THR A 37 -40.32 -33.51 24.28
N ALA A 38 -40.31 -34.47 23.35
CA ALA A 38 -41.02 -34.42 22.05
C ALA A 38 -42.55 -34.65 22.25
N PRO A 39 -43.43 -34.20 21.33
CA PRO A 39 -43.78 -35.07 20.18
C PRO A 39 -44.09 -34.34 18.85
N ALA A 40 -43.96 -35.09 17.74
CA ALA A 40 -44.58 -34.82 16.42
C ALA A 40 -45.95 -35.56 16.33
N PRO A 41 -46.76 -35.52 15.25
CA PRO A 41 -46.57 -34.92 13.91
C PRO A 41 -47.82 -34.19 13.33
N SER A 42 -47.70 -33.76 12.07
CA SER A 42 -48.63 -34.01 10.94
C SER A 42 -49.28 -32.83 10.20
N ALA A 43 -49.22 -32.98 8.87
CA ALA A 43 -50.10 -32.53 7.79
C ALA A 43 -49.84 -31.19 7.06
N SER A 44 -49.38 -31.30 5.82
CA SER A 44 -49.70 -30.39 4.69
C SER A 44 -51.09 -30.75 4.11
N PRO A 45 -51.82 -29.82 3.47
CA PRO A 45 -51.82 -29.68 2.00
C PRO A 45 -52.14 -28.22 1.53
N PRO A 46 -52.67 -27.94 0.31
CA PRO A 46 -51.94 -27.62 -0.91
C PRO A 46 -52.14 -26.18 -1.45
N THR A 47 -51.31 -25.86 -2.45
CA THR A 47 -51.37 -24.90 -3.57
C THR A 47 -52.55 -23.91 -3.71
N THR A 48 -52.24 -22.61 -3.87
CA THR A 48 -52.99 -21.70 -4.76
C THR A 48 -52.05 -20.70 -5.44
N ALA A 49 -52.16 -20.60 -6.76
CA ALA A 49 -51.48 -19.64 -7.62
C ALA A 49 -52.03 -18.21 -7.45
N ALA A 50 -51.18 -17.20 -7.59
CA ALA A 50 -51.58 -15.82 -7.81
C ALA A 50 -50.80 -15.21 -9.00
N THR A 51 -51.58 -14.74 -9.97
CA THR A 51 -51.24 -14.02 -11.20
C THR A 51 -50.52 -12.68 -10.93
N PRO A 52 -49.70 -12.14 -11.86
CA PRO A 52 -48.85 -10.98 -11.62
C PRO A 52 -49.66 -9.67 -11.67
N ALA A 53 -49.49 -8.83 -10.66
CA ALA A 53 -49.89 -7.43 -10.72
C ALA A 53 -48.72 -6.58 -11.22
N ALA A 54 -48.97 -5.82 -12.29
CA ALA A 54 -48.06 -4.85 -12.86
C ALA A 54 -47.63 -3.82 -11.81
N SER A 55 -46.33 -3.77 -11.50
CA SER A 55 -45.72 -2.64 -10.80
C SER A 55 -45.01 -1.76 -11.81
N THR A 56 -45.61 -0.59 -11.97
CA THR A 56 -45.12 0.60 -12.67
C THR A 56 -43.66 0.86 -12.32
N ALA A 57 -42.83 1.03 -13.35
CA ALA A 57 -41.43 1.40 -13.23
C ALA A 57 -41.32 2.73 -12.47
N ASN A 58 -40.93 2.65 -11.20
CA ASN A 58 -40.54 3.82 -10.43
C ASN A 58 -39.08 4.11 -10.80
N ALA A 59 -38.89 4.98 -11.79
CA ALA A 59 -37.58 5.51 -12.13
C ALA A 59 -37.01 6.22 -10.91
N THR A 60 -35.98 5.62 -10.30
CA THR A 60 -35.21 6.26 -9.24
C THR A 60 -34.59 7.54 -9.82
N PRO A 61 -34.76 8.71 -9.18
CA PRO A 61 -34.14 9.94 -9.65
C PRO A 61 -32.62 9.80 -9.57
N THR A 62 -31.94 10.09 -10.69
CA THR A 62 -30.50 10.30 -10.72
C THR A 62 -30.18 11.44 -9.77
N VAL A 63 -29.56 11.11 -8.63
CA VAL A 63 -29.02 12.12 -7.71
C VAL A 63 -27.85 12.78 -8.44
N THR A 64 -28.07 13.99 -8.94
CA THR A 64 -27.00 14.89 -9.32
C THR A 64 -26.31 15.32 -8.03
N GLU A 65 -25.09 14.82 -7.79
CA GLU A 65 -24.31 15.13 -6.60
C GLU A 65 -23.86 16.61 -6.60
N PRO A 66 -23.90 17.31 -5.45
CA PRO A 66 -23.38 18.65 -5.32
C PRO A 66 -21.84 18.65 -5.26
N THR A 67 -21.22 19.34 -6.21
CA THR A 67 -19.77 19.49 -6.42
C THR A 67 -19.10 20.37 -5.38
N THR A 68 -18.94 19.90 -4.14
CA THR A 68 -18.18 20.67 -3.13
C THR A 68 -17.18 19.89 -2.29
N THR A 69 -17.00 18.58 -2.51
CA THR A 69 -15.87 17.86 -1.90
C THR A 69 -15.06 17.15 -2.98
N ASN A 70 -13.88 17.70 -3.24
CA ASN A 70 -12.87 17.31 -4.23
C ASN A 70 -12.17 15.97 -3.91
N THR A 71 -12.93 14.97 -3.48
CA THR A 71 -12.44 13.63 -3.12
C THR A 71 -13.18 12.58 -3.94
N LEU A 72 -12.45 11.59 -4.46
CA LEU A 72 -13.06 10.45 -5.14
C LEU A 72 -14.08 9.78 -4.20
N PRO A 73 -15.21 9.28 -4.72
CA PRO A 73 -16.09 8.43 -3.91
C PRO A 73 -15.28 7.22 -3.41
N PRO A 74 -15.68 6.54 -2.31
CA PRO A 74 -15.00 5.33 -1.88
C PRO A 74 -14.86 4.31 -3.04
N PRO A 75 -13.71 3.63 -3.17
CA PRO A 75 -13.55 2.63 -4.22
C PRO A 75 -14.59 1.50 -4.02
N PRO A 76 -15.13 0.94 -5.10
CA PRO A 76 -16.05 -0.19 -5.00
C PRO A 76 -15.33 -1.39 -4.37
N ALA A 77 -16.06 -2.18 -3.57
CA ALA A 77 -15.52 -3.39 -2.98
C ALA A 77 -14.98 -4.34 -4.08
N PRO A 78 -13.79 -4.94 -3.90
CA PRO A 78 -13.23 -5.86 -4.88
C PRO A 78 -14.15 -7.09 -5.05
N SER A 79 -14.54 -7.39 -6.28
CA SER A 79 -15.43 -8.52 -6.60
C SER A 79 -14.73 -9.72 -7.23
N ARG A 80 -13.46 -9.57 -7.61
CA ARG A 80 -12.63 -10.60 -8.22
C ARG A 80 -11.15 -10.33 -7.94
N PRO A 81 -10.28 -11.34 -8.05
CA PRO A 81 -8.83 -11.14 -8.02
C PRO A 81 -8.38 -10.05 -8.99
N ALA A 82 -7.49 -9.18 -8.53
CA ALA A 82 -6.95 -8.11 -9.36
C ALA A 82 -6.09 -8.70 -10.50
N ALA A 83 -6.09 -8.07 -11.69
CA ALA A 83 -5.23 -8.51 -12.78
C ALA A 83 -3.75 -8.36 -12.39
N SER A 84 -2.87 -9.22 -12.91
CA SER A 84 -1.41 -9.10 -12.70
C SER A 84 -0.75 -8.12 -13.67
N THR A 85 -1.53 -7.50 -14.57
CA THR A 85 -1.11 -6.49 -15.54
C THR A 85 -2.10 -5.35 -15.58
N ALA A 86 -1.64 -4.15 -15.97
CA ALA A 86 -2.47 -2.96 -16.16
C ALA A 86 -2.08 -2.28 -17.48
N GLY A 87 -2.87 -2.48 -18.54
CA GLY A 87 -2.45 -2.08 -19.89
C GLY A 87 -1.19 -2.84 -20.30
N ASP A 88 -0.16 -2.10 -20.73
CA ASP A 88 1.16 -2.65 -21.08
C ASP A 88 2.11 -2.79 -19.87
N LEU A 89 1.62 -2.51 -18.64
CA LEU A 89 2.41 -2.67 -17.41
C LEU A 89 2.31 -4.11 -16.92
N ASP A 90 3.47 -4.72 -16.69
CA ASP A 90 3.61 -6.04 -16.07
C ASP A 90 4.71 -6.05 -14.98
N ALA A 91 4.96 -7.22 -14.41
CA ALA A 91 5.98 -7.38 -13.37
C ALA A 91 7.41 -6.95 -13.77
N ALA A 92 7.72 -6.83 -15.07
CA ALA A 92 9.05 -6.46 -15.53
C ALA A 92 9.34 -4.96 -15.37
N VAL A 93 8.31 -4.11 -15.32
CA VAL A 93 8.49 -2.64 -15.17
C VAL A 93 8.83 -2.21 -13.74
N LEU A 94 8.74 -3.14 -12.77
CA LEU A 94 8.97 -2.86 -11.36
C LEU A 94 10.32 -3.43 -10.90
N PRO A 95 11.28 -2.58 -10.50
CA PRO A 95 12.55 -3.06 -9.98
C PRO A 95 12.38 -3.65 -8.58
N VAL A 96 13.27 -4.59 -8.22
CA VAL A 96 13.35 -5.10 -6.84
C VAL A 96 14.58 -4.48 -6.19
N PRO A 97 14.41 -3.55 -5.22
CA PRO A 97 15.54 -2.93 -4.53
C PRO A 97 16.43 -3.97 -3.84
N ARG A 98 17.73 -3.68 -3.78
CA ARG A 98 18.68 -4.58 -3.10
C ARG A 98 18.29 -4.77 -1.63
N GLY A 99 18.25 -6.04 -1.18
CA GLY A 99 17.86 -6.41 0.18
C GLY A 99 16.35 -6.60 0.36
N TRP A 100 15.57 -6.37 -0.69
CA TRP A 100 14.13 -6.62 -0.75
C TRP A 100 13.84 -7.84 -1.62
N HIS A 101 12.69 -8.46 -1.39
CA HIS A 101 12.17 -9.55 -2.20
C HIS A 101 10.68 -9.38 -2.45
N ARG A 102 10.20 -9.98 -3.54
CA ARG A 102 8.79 -9.95 -3.95
C ARG A 102 7.94 -10.79 -3.00
N VAL A 103 6.77 -10.29 -2.65
CA VAL A 103 5.84 -10.99 -1.76
C VAL A 103 4.48 -11.13 -2.44
N VAL A 104 3.83 -12.28 -2.29
CA VAL A 104 2.43 -12.45 -2.69
C VAL A 104 1.56 -12.10 -1.49
N ARG A 105 0.61 -11.18 -1.68
CA ARG A 105 -0.38 -10.81 -0.66
C ARG A 105 -1.74 -11.40 -1.03
N ALA A 106 -2.46 -11.86 -0.02
CA ALA A 106 -3.81 -12.41 -0.19
C ALA A 106 -4.85 -11.34 -0.59
N GLY A 107 -4.53 -10.05 -0.39
CA GLY A 107 -5.49 -8.96 -0.49
C GLY A 107 -6.56 -9.03 0.60
N GLY A 108 -7.55 -8.16 0.48
CA GLY A 108 -8.66 -8.02 1.40
C GLY A 108 -9.38 -6.69 1.17
N ASP A 109 -10.55 -6.54 1.80
CA ASP A 109 -11.39 -5.34 1.66
C ASP A 109 -10.65 -4.08 2.12
N GLU A 110 -9.90 -4.17 3.23
CA GLU A 110 -9.08 -3.08 3.75
C GLU A 110 -7.93 -2.68 2.81
N GLN A 111 -7.44 -3.62 1.99
CA GLN A 111 -6.38 -3.35 1.02
C GLN A 111 -6.93 -2.87 -0.33
N GLY A 112 -8.25 -2.93 -0.54
CA GLY A 112 -8.89 -2.48 -1.77
C GLY A 112 -8.64 -3.38 -2.99
N TYR A 113 -8.16 -4.63 -2.79
CA TYR A 113 -8.04 -5.63 -3.85
C TYR A 113 -8.18 -7.05 -3.30
N GLN A 114 -8.64 -7.98 -4.15
CA GLN A 114 -8.50 -9.43 -3.88
C GLN A 114 -7.18 -9.92 -4.50
N GLY A 115 -6.41 -10.70 -3.73
CA GLY A 115 -5.14 -11.26 -4.18
C GLY A 115 -5.30 -12.20 -5.36
N ASN A 116 -4.30 -12.20 -6.25
CA ASN A 116 -4.29 -12.94 -7.51
C ASN A 116 -3.23 -14.03 -7.58
N GLY A 117 -2.58 -14.34 -6.45
CA GLY A 117 -1.49 -15.31 -6.38
C GLY A 117 -0.16 -14.81 -6.94
N THR A 118 -0.06 -13.53 -7.32
CA THR A 118 1.17 -12.90 -7.80
C THR A 118 1.58 -11.73 -6.89
N TRP A 119 2.80 -11.26 -7.05
CA TRP A 119 3.34 -10.15 -6.23
C TRP A 119 2.95 -8.77 -6.77
N VAL A 120 2.37 -8.72 -7.98
CA VAL A 120 1.87 -7.51 -8.63
C VAL A 120 0.37 -7.57 -8.82
N HIS A 121 -0.27 -6.41 -8.81
CA HIS A 121 -1.68 -6.30 -9.13
C HIS A 121 -2.00 -4.93 -9.72
N ALA A 122 -2.96 -4.92 -10.65
CA ALA A 122 -3.52 -3.71 -11.19
C ALA A 122 -4.35 -2.99 -10.13
N ARG A 123 -4.20 -1.67 -10.07
CA ARG A 123 -5.03 -0.79 -9.24
C ARG A 123 -5.89 0.11 -10.14
N ASP A 124 -7.00 0.61 -9.60
CA ASP A 124 -7.66 1.75 -10.23
C ASP A 124 -6.70 2.94 -10.17
N ALA A 125 -6.34 3.45 -11.34
CA ALA A 125 -5.29 4.44 -11.49
C ALA A 125 -5.58 5.76 -10.79
N ARG A 126 -6.87 6.09 -10.62
CA ARG A 126 -7.31 7.34 -9.99
C ARG A 126 -7.06 7.29 -8.49
N TYR A 127 -7.47 6.18 -7.85
CA TYR A 127 -7.20 5.97 -6.43
C TYR A 127 -5.70 5.84 -6.15
N ALA A 128 -4.98 5.07 -6.98
CA ALA A 128 -3.53 4.95 -6.84
C ALA A 128 -2.82 6.32 -6.91
N ALA A 129 -3.24 7.19 -7.83
CA ALA A 129 -2.70 8.54 -7.94
C ALA A 129 -3.12 9.46 -6.78
N THR A 130 -4.35 9.34 -6.27
CA THR A 130 -4.77 10.08 -5.08
C THR A 130 -3.92 9.69 -3.87
N ASP A 131 -3.80 8.39 -3.59
CA ASP A 131 -3.10 7.85 -2.42
C ASP A 131 -1.64 8.33 -2.34
N THR A 132 -0.96 8.55 -3.47
CA THR A 132 0.44 8.96 -3.48
C THR A 132 0.67 10.47 -3.40
N VAL A 133 -0.34 11.31 -3.71
CA VAL A 133 -0.16 12.77 -3.78
C VAL A 133 -0.82 13.51 -2.61
N THR A 134 -1.85 12.95 -1.98
CA THR A 134 -2.56 13.60 -0.89
C THR A 134 -1.89 13.36 0.46
N ILE A 135 -0.64 13.81 0.59
CA ILE A 135 0.19 13.66 1.82
C ILE A 135 -0.29 14.60 2.95
N GLY A 136 -1.16 15.57 2.64
CA GLY A 136 -1.89 16.37 3.63
C GLY A 136 -1.22 17.68 4.06
N CYS A 137 -0.01 18.00 3.58
CA CYS A 137 0.70 19.23 3.98
C CYS A 137 0.40 20.45 3.09
N ALA A 138 -0.15 20.23 1.90
CA ALA A 138 -0.75 21.29 1.10
C ALA A 138 -2.06 20.80 0.48
N ALA A 139 -2.99 21.74 0.29
CA ALA A 139 -4.27 21.47 -0.32
C ALA A 139 -4.06 21.03 -1.77
N VAL A 140 -4.48 19.79 -2.05
CA VAL A 140 -4.53 19.21 -3.37
C VAL A 140 -5.91 18.63 -3.54
N THR A 141 -6.54 19.02 -4.63
CA THR A 141 -7.83 18.57 -5.09
C THR A 141 -7.63 17.61 -6.25
N ARG A 142 -8.68 16.86 -6.59
CA ARG A 142 -8.65 15.98 -7.75
C ARG A 142 -8.29 16.76 -9.02
N ASP A 143 -8.79 17.97 -9.20
CA ASP A 143 -8.57 18.76 -10.42
C ASP A 143 -7.13 19.27 -10.61
N ASP A 144 -6.26 19.12 -9.61
CA ASP A 144 -4.86 19.56 -9.68
C ASP A 144 -3.94 18.62 -10.49
N PHE A 145 -4.44 17.45 -10.90
CA PHE A 145 -3.68 16.50 -11.72
C PHE A 145 -4.52 15.72 -12.72
N THR A 146 -3.86 15.23 -13.76
CA THR A 146 -4.47 14.29 -14.73
C THR A 146 -4.41 12.88 -14.14
N ASP A 147 -5.50 12.11 -14.25
CA ASP A 147 -5.46 10.69 -13.86
C ASP A 147 -4.50 9.90 -14.76
N PRO A 148 -3.69 8.99 -14.20
CA PRO A 148 -3.04 7.97 -15.00
C PRO A 148 -4.10 7.07 -15.67
N VAL A 149 -3.74 6.50 -16.82
CA VAL A 149 -4.59 5.52 -17.53
C VAL A 149 -4.45 4.11 -16.97
N HIS A 150 -3.28 3.78 -16.42
CA HIS A 150 -2.99 2.49 -15.82
C HIS A 150 -2.15 2.66 -14.55
N ALA A 151 -2.37 1.77 -13.58
CA ALA A 151 -1.55 1.66 -12.39
C ALA A 151 -1.28 0.20 -12.05
N LEU A 152 0.00 -0.13 -11.83
CA LEU A 152 0.43 -1.46 -11.40
C LEU A 152 1.22 -1.33 -10.10
N GLU A 153 0.77 -2.05 -9.08
CA GLU A 153 1.43 -2.08 -7.77
C GLU A 153 2.07 -3.44 -7.54
N GLY A 154 3.31 -3.43 -7.06
CA GLY A 154 4.06 -4.58 -6.60
C GLY A 154 4.34 -4.50 -5.11
N THR A 155 4.35 -5.64 -4.43
CA THR A 155 4.61 -5.71 -3.00
C THR A 155 5.94 -6.39 -2.69
N TYR A 156 6.65 -5.81 -1.73
CA TYR A 156 7.96 -6.24 -1.28
C TYR A 156 7.97 -6.52 0.22
N ALA A 157 8.97 -7.28 0.65
CA ALA A 157 9.44 -7.29 2.02
C ALA A 157 10.97 -7.34 2.07
N ASP A 158 11.54 -6.88 3.16
CA ASP A 158 12.96 -7.08 3.46
C ASP A 158 13.20 -8.37 4.27
N ALA A 159 14.44 -8.65 4.64
CA ALA A 159 14.79 -9.84 5.43
C ALA A 159 14.15 -9.87 6.84
N ALA A 160 13.73 -8.71 7.37
CA ALA A 160 13.02 -8.60 8.64
C ALA A 160 11.49 -8.66 8.47
N GLY A 161 11.00 -8.83 7.24
CA GLY A 161 9.57 -8.84 6.92
C GLY A 161 8.94 -7.44 6.85
N ARG A 162 9.73 -6.37 6.89
CA ARG A 162 9.22 -4.99 6.81
C ARG A 162 8.63 -4.74 5.42
N PRO A 163 7.49 -4.04 5.32
CA PRO A 163 6.76 -3.90 4.06
C PRO A 163 7.41 -2.86 3.12
N GLY A 164 7.23 -3.09 1.83
CA GLY A 164 7.57 -2.13 0.79
C GLY A 164 6.64 -2.26 -0.40
N ILE A 165 6.52 -1.20 -1.18
CA ILE A 165 5.64 -1.09 -2.34
C ILE A 165 6.45 -0.53 -3.50
N GLY A 166 6.19 -1.05 -4.69
CA GLY A 166 6.54 -0.39 -5.94
C GLY A 166 5.26 -0.07 -6.70
N LEU A 167 5.09 1.16 -7.18
CA LEU A 167 3.92 1.58 -7.92
C LEU A 167 4.36 2.23 -9.23
N VAL A 168 3.84 1.76 -10.36
CA VAL A 168 3.99 2.42 -11.65
C VAL A 168 2.66 3.04 -12.05
N LEU A 169 2.66 4.34 -12.30
CA LEU A 169 1.57 5.10 -12.89
C LEU A 169 1.92 5.39 -14.35
N GLU A 170 1.06 4.99 -15.29
CA GLU A 170 1.20 5.33 -16.70
C GLU A 170 0.17 6.36 -17.11
N PHE A 171 0.63 7.45 -17.71
CA PHE A 171 -0.21 8.56 -18.18
C PHE A 171 -0.38 8.49 -19.70
N ARG A 172 -1.33 9.28 -20.22
CA ARG A 172 -1.53 9.39 -21.67
C ARG A 172 -0.33 10.00 -22.37
N THR A 173 0.25 11.04 -21.76
CA THR A 173 1.36 11.80 -22.31
C THR A 173 2.51 11.93 -21.31
N SER A 174 3.70 12.26 -21.82
CA SER A 174 4.84 12.58 -20.94
C SER A 174 4.63 13.84 -20.12
N ASP A 175 3.81 14.76 -20.63
CA ASP A 175 3.55 16.06 -20.02
C ASP A 175 2.60 15.91 -18.84
N ASP A 176 1.59 15.03 -18.94
CA ASP A 176 0.74 14.64 -17.81
C ASP A 176 1.59 14.04 -16.67
N ALA A 177 2.49 13.12 -17.00
CA ALA A 177 3.40 12.51 -16.02
C ALA A 177 4.36 13.54 -15.39
N ALA A 178 4.82 14.52 -16.18
CA ALA A 178 5.66 15.61 -15.68
C ALA A 178 4.89 16.54 -14.74
N GLY A 179 3.64 16.89 -15.09
CA GLY A 179 2.74 17.66 -14.24
C GLY A 179 2.47 16.96 -12.91
N TYR A 180 2.22 15.65 -12.95
CA TYR A 180 2.04 14.86 -11.74
C TYR A 180 3.30 14.82 -10.85
N LEU A 181 4.49 14.62 -11.43
CA LEU A 181 5.75 14.69 -10.66
C LEU A 181 5.97 16.08 -10.03
N ALA A 182 5.65 17.16 -10.76
CA ALA A 182 5.77 18.51 -10.25
C ALA A 182 4.82 18.76 -9.06
N LEU A 183 3.59 18.23 -9.13
CA LEU A 183 2.65 18.23 -8.03
C LEU A 183 3.19 17.45 -6.82
N TYR A 184 3.67 16.23 -7.03
CA TYR A 184 4.25 15.40 -5.96
C TYR A 184 5.42 16.12 -5.27
N ARG A 185 6.32 16.76 -6.02
CA ARG A 185 7.41 17.58 -5.45
C ARG A 185 6.91 18.72 -4.59
N ARG A 186 5.86 19.41 -5.01
CA ARG A 186 5.26 20.49 -4.23
C ARG A 186 4.72 19.98 -2.90
N GLN A 187 4.11 18.80 -2.89
CA GLN A 187 3.62 18.16 -1.67
C GLN A 187 4.77 17.81 -0.72
N VAL A 188 5.84 17.19 -1.23
CA VAL A 188 7.03 16.88 -0.42
C VAL A 188 7.65 18.15 0.17
N ALA A 189 7.77 19.22 -0.63
CA ALA A 189 8.28 20.50 -0.14
C ALA A 189 7.39 21.13 0.94
N ALA A 190 6.07 20.97 0.84
CA ALA A 190 5.12 21.44 1.84
C ALA A 190 5.17 20.63 3.15
N CYS A 191 5.66 19.39 3.12
CA CYS A 191 5.77 18.52 4.29
C CYS A 191 7.09 18.65 5.06
N THR A 192 7.79 19.78 5.02
CA THR A 192 9.11 19.93 5.68
C THR A 192 9.03 20.45 7.12
N ASP A 193 7.83 20.76 7.61
CA ASP A 193 7.58 21.19 8.99
C ASP A 193 7.60 19.98 9.95
N PRO A 194 8.49 19.95 10.96
CA PRO A 194 8.55 18.85 11.94
C PRO A 194 7.30 18.73 12.81
N ASP A 195 6.51 19.80 12.94
CA ASP A 195 5.24 19.79 13.69
C ASP A 195 4.03 19.52 12.77
N GLY A 196 4.29 19.25 11.49
CA GLY A 196 3.28 18.92 10.48
C GLY A 196 2.68 17.52 10.64
N PRO A 197 1.58 17.23 9.90
CA PRO A 197 0.93 15.91 9.94
C PRO A 197 1.80 14.79 9.34
N VAL A 198 2.75 15.16 8.47
CA VAL A 198 3.76 14.30 7.88
C VAL A 198 5.04 15.13 7.78
N LEU A 199 6.18 14.54 8.14
CA LEU A 199 7.49 15.13 7.90
C LEU A 199 8.18 14.43 6.74
N ALA A 200 8.55 15.18 5.71
CA ALA A 200 9.33 14.76 4.58
C ALA A 200 10.70 15.45 4.60
N GLU A 201 11.76 14.65 4.47
CA GLU A 201 13.15 15.10 4.48
C GLU A 201 13.79 14.69 3.13
N PRO A 202 13.86 15.61 2.14
CA PRO A 202 14.46 15.30 0.85
C PRO A 202 15.91 14.83 0.97
N ILE A 203 16.23 13.72 0.29
CA ILE A 203 17.58 13.15 0.29
C ILE A 203 18.46 13.99 -0.65
N THR A 204 19.40 14.72 -0.05
CA THR A 204 20.27 15.67 -0.78
C THR A 204 21.13 14.96 -1.83
N GLY A 205 21.22 15.56 -3.02
CA GLY A 205 22.05 15.06 -4.12
C GLY A 205 21.42 13.92 -4.94
N VAL A 206 20.16 13.57 -4.71
CA VAL A 206 19.42 12.58 -5.51
C VAL A 206 18.46 13.24 -6.51
N GLY A 207 17.84 14.36 -6.12
CA GLY A 207 16.85 15.06 -6.94
C GLY A 207 17.38 15.51 -8.30
N SER A 208 16.54 15.38 -9.32
CA SER A 208 16.79 15.85 -10.70
C SER A 208 15.54 16.48 -11.29
N ALA A 209 15.50 16.78 -12.59
CA ALA A 209 14.24 17.17 -13.24
C ALA A 209 13.21 16.02 -13.25
N ASN A 210 13.66 14.76 -13.27
CA ASN A 210 12.81 13.58 -13.43
C ASN A 210 12.73 12.68 -12.19
N ALA A 211 13.56 12.92 -11.16
CA ALA A 211 13.60 12.10 -9.97
C ALA A 211 13.54 12.93 -8.68
N LEU A 212 13.06 12.31 -7.61
CA LEU A 212 13.11 12.80 -6.23
C LEU A 212 13.27 11.59 -5.31
N ALA A 213 13.95 11.78 -4.18
CA ALA A 213 13.88 10.83 -3.08
C ALA A 213 13.77 11.61 -1.77
N ASP A 214 12.96 11.10 -0.85
CA ASP A 214 12.76 11.67 0.48
C ASP A 214 12.55 10.59 1.53
N HIS A 215 12.87 10.96 2.76
CA HIS A 215 12.51 10.21 3.94
C HIS A 215 11.19 10.76 4.48
N ARG A 216 10.25 9.87 4.83
CA ARG A 216 8.98 10.26 5.45
C ARG A 216 8.85 9.74 6.86
N SER A 217 8.15 10.51 7.68
CA SER A 217 7.72 10.14 9.02
C SER A 217 6.25 10.49 9.17
N TYR A 218 5.45 9.51 9.60
CA TYR A 218 4.07 9.69 9.99
C TYR A 218 3.94 9.62 11.53
N PRO A 219 2.86 10.16 12.12
CA PRO A 219 2.57 9.99 13.53
C PRO A 219 2.55 8.50 13.91
N GLY A 220 3.19 8.13 15.03
CA GLY A 220 3.29 6.73 15.47
C GLY A 220 4.61 6.03 15.10
N ASP A 221 5.68 6.79 14.80
CA ASP A 221 7.04 6.30 14.48
C ASP A 221 7.17 5.49 13.18
N ASP A 222 6.16 5.55 12.30
CA ASP A 222 6.20 4.96 10.96
C ASP A 222 7.12 5.78 10.06
N ARG A 223 8.29 5.21 9.73
CA ARG A 223 9.30 5.84 8.90
C ARG A 223 9.49 5.10 7.59
N TRP A 224 9.52 5.87 6.53
CA TRP A 224 9.57 5.37 5.16
C TRP A 224 10.64 6.11 4.36
N SER A 225 11.06 5.50 3.27
CA SER A 225 11.85 6.14 2.23
C SER A 225 11.11 6.00 0.92
N GLU A 226 10.82 7.12 0.28
CA GLU A 226 10.14 7.20 -1.01
C GLU A 226 11.11 7.67 -2.10
N ILE A 227 11.14 6.93 -3.20
CA ILE A 227 11.96 7.24 -4.37
C ILE A 227 11.02 7.27 -5.56
N VAL A 228 10.99 8.39 -6.28
CA VAL A 228 10.16 8.57 -7.45
C VAL A 228 11.00 8.93 -8.66
N GLU A 229 10.70 8.32 -9.80
CA GLU A 229 11.28 8.67 -11.10
C GLU A 229 10.23 8.67 -12.19
N ARG A 230 10.34 9.66 -13.09
CA ARG A 230 9.57 9.71 -14.32
C ARG A 230 10.44 9.30 -15.51
N ASN A 231 9.96 8.31 -16.27
CA ASN A 231 10.47 7.99 -17.61
C ASN A 231 9.37 8.12 -18.66
N GLY A 232 9.49 9.13 -19.52
CA GLY A 232 8.49 9.42 -20.55
C GLY A 232 7.11 9.67 -19.94
N ARG A 233 6.16 8.78 -20.28
CA ARG A 233 4.77 8.80 -19.78
C ARG A 233 4.55 8.02 -18.48
N ARG A 234 5.59 7.42 -17.91
CA ARG A 234 5.51 6.58 -16.71
C ARG A 234 6.17 7.27 -15.53
N LEU A 235 5.58 7.08 -14.36
CA LEU A 235 6.13 7.50 -13.09
C LEU A 235 6.16 6.30 -12.15
N THR A 236 7.34 5.95 -11.66
CA THR A 236 7.58 4.81 -10.78
C THR A 236 7.91 5.34 -9.39
N LEU A 237 7.17 4.88 -8.38
CA LEU A 237 7.43 5.12 -6.97
C LEU A 237 7.90 3.82 -6.32
N ILE A 238 8.92 3.91 -5.49
CA ILE A 238 9.40 2.84 -4.62
C ILE A 238 9.30 3.38 -3.18
N ILE A 239 8.47 2.73 -2.37
CA ILE A 239 8.11 3.15 -1.01
C ILE A 239 8.53 2.02 -0.07
N LEU A 240 9.50 2.28 0.79
CA LEU A 240 10.14 1.24 1.60
C LEU A 240 10.06 1.60 3.07
N ALA A 241 9.59 0.68 3.91
CA ALA A 241 9.69 0.86 5.36
C ALA A 241 11.17 0.98 5.74
N ASP A 242 11.52 2.08 6.38
CA ASP A 242 12.90 2.46 6.65
C ASP A 242 13.07 3.11 8.04
N PRO A 243 12.75 2.38 9.12
CA PRO A 243 12.85 2.90 10.50
C PRO A 243 14.26 3.31 10.89
N ASP A 244 15.26 2.68 10.27
CA ASP A 244 16.68 2.92 10.55
C ASP A 244 17.34 3.91 9.57
N ARG A 245 16.57 4.53 8.66
CA ARG A 245 17.07 5.48 7.64
C ARG A 245 18.25 4.92 6.82
N ARG A 246 18.14 3.68 6.36
CA ARG A 246 19.17 2.96 5.58
C ARG A 246 19.21 3.41 4.12
N VAL A 247 18.14 4.00 3.59
CA VAL A 247 18.11 4.49 2.21
C VAL A 247 18.78 5.86 2.15
N ASP A 248 20.10 5.87 2.10
CA ASP A 248 20.86 7.10 1.85
C ASP A 248 20.88 7.51 0.36
N ALA A 249 21.60 8.59 0.04
CA ALA A 249 21.71 9.08 -1.34
C ALA A 249 22.34 8.06 -2.31
N GLU A 250 23.24 7.19 -1.85
CA GLU A 250 23.82 6.16 -2.70
C GLU A 250 22.81 5.05 -2.97
N ALA A 251 22.09 4.61 -1.94
CA ALA A 251 21.02 3.64 -2.05
C ALA A 251 19.90 4.13 -2.96
N ALA A 252 19.44 5.36 -2.78
CA ALA A 252 18.41 5.96 -3.63
C ALA A 252 18.84 6.01 -5.10
N ARG A 253 20.08 6.45 -5.40
CA ARG A 253 20.60 6.45 -6.78
C ARG A 253 20.72 5.05 -7.39
N ARG A 254 21.07 4.04 -6.59
CA ARG A 254 21.06 2.65 -7.07
C ARG A 254 19.67 2.17 -7.42
N ILE A 255 18.65 2.54 -6.63
CA ILE A 255 17.25 2.21 -6.93
C ILE A 255 16.79 2.92 -8.20
N LEU A 256 17.07 4.23 -8.33
CA LEU A 256 16.77 5.00 -9.56
C LEU A 256 17.42 4.35 -10.79
N GLY A 257 18.68 3.93 -10.70
CA GLY A 257 19.37 3.25 -11.80
C GLY A 257 18.79 1.89 -12.20
N GLN A 258 17.80 1.36 -11.47
CA GLN A 258 17.05 0.15 -11.81
C GLN A 258 15.68 0.44 -12.44
N ILE A 259 15.19 1.68 -12.36
CA ILE A 259 13.92 2.09 -12.97
C ILE A 259 14.18 2.30 -14.46
N THR A 260 13.37 1.66 -15.30
CA THR A 260 13.47 1.68 -16.76
C THR A 260 12.21 2.15 -17.43
#